data_AF-A0A1G0CKQ8-F1
#
_entry.id   AF-A0A1G0CKQ8-F1
#
_cell.length_a   1.000
_cell.length_b   1.000
_cell.length_c   1.000
_cell.angle_alpha   90.00
_cell.angle_beta   90.00
_cell.angle_gamma   90.00
#
_symmetry.space_group_name_H-M   'P 1'
#
loop_
_entity.id
_entity.type
_entity.pdbx_description
1 polymer ?
#
loop_
_entity_poly.entity_id
_entity_poly.type
_entity_poly.pdbx_seq_one_letter_code
_entity_poly.pdbx_strand_id
1 'polypeptide(L)'
;MVGLTMRENVDLVSKDYYQLELEYQEKINKMERTSALKEPMTWQILGDTLLLKFPRVNKGEYAAKVFFFRPSNAHLDRMITLPSDSDSLRYISLAQLKKGMYRMQIDWLSGRDSYYNEGVIQIP
;
A
#
# COMPACT_ATOMS: atom_id res chain seq x y z
N MET A 1 34.03 5.61 3.57
CA MET A 1 33.36 4.38 3.12
C MET A 1 32.06 4.80 2.47
N VAL A 2 31.83 4.39 1.23
CA VAL A 2 30.63 4.63 0.40
C VAL A 2 29.36 4.09 1.08
N GLY A 3 28.14 4.59 0.88
CA GLY A 3 27.62 5.58 -0.06
C GLY A 3 26.09 5.79 0.10
N LEU A 4 25.61 6.86 -0.53
CA LEU A 4 24.21 7.23 -0.87
C LEU A 4 23.11 7.21 0.21
N THR A 5 22.82 8.42 0.70
CA THR A 5 21.51 8.97 1.10
C THR A 5 20.38 8.62 0.12
N MET A 6 19.21 8.16 0.59
CA MET A 6 17.86 8.57 0.09
C MET A 6 16.77 8.45 1.19
N ARG A 7 16.61 9.54 1.94
CA ARG A 7 15.40 10.10 2.57
C ARG A 7 14.11 9.27 2.39
N GLU A 8 13.75 8.47 3.39
CA GLU A 8 12.36 8.10 3.61
C GLU A 8 11.66 9.30 4.24
N ASN A 9 10.98 10.09 3.41
CA ASN A 9 9.88 10.93 3.88
C ASN A 9 8.77 9.99 4.33
N VAL A 10 8.85 9.52 5.59
CA VAL A 10 7.72 8.97 6.33
C VAL A 10 6.85 10.14 6.77
N ASP A 11 6.33 10.87 5.79
CA ASP A 11 5.42 11.98 6.04
C ASP A 11 3.99 11.44 6.01
N LEU A 12 3.25 11.80 7.05
CA LEU A 12 1.81 11.69 7.22
C LEU A 12 1.29 10.37 7.77
N VAL A 13 1.58 10.20 9.07
CA VAL A 13 0.58 9.98 10.13
C VAL A 13 -0.86 10.18 9.63
N SER A 14 -1.52 9.12 9.17
CA SER A 14 -2.99 9.05 9.15
C SER A 14 -3.48 8.78 10.58
N LYS A 15 -3.38 9.83 11.40
CA LYS A 15 -4.33 10.05 12.50
C LYS A 15 -5.71 10.21 11.86
N ASP A 16 -6.73 9.78 12.59
CA ASP A 16 -8.14 9.71 12.22
C ASP A 16 -8.50 8.51 11.33
N TYR A 17 -9.14 7.51 11.96
CA TYR A 17 -10.49 7.02 11.60
C TYR A 17 -10.84 5.84 12.54
N TYR A 18 -10.90 6.16 13.83
CA TYR A 18 -11.23 5.28 14.96
C TYR A 18 -12.72 5.01 15.06
N GLN A 19 -13.34 4.30 14.12
CA GLN A 19 -14.73 3.88 14.33
C GLN A 19 -14.99 2.48 13.78
N LEU A 20 -14.72 1.47 14.60
CA LEU A 20 -15.47 0.21 14.78
C LEU A 20 -14.67 -0.73 15.71
N GLU A 21 -15.11 -0.85 16.98
CA GLU A 21 -14.34 -1.48 18.09
C GLU A 21 -13.86 -2.93 17.83
N LEU A 22 -14.52 -3.67 16.92
CA LEU A 22 -14.14 -5.05 16.59
C LEU A 22 -13.14 -5.14 15.41
N GLU A 23 -13.33 -4.32 14.37
CA GLU A 23 -12.36 -4.20 13.26
C GLU A 23 -11.05 -3.56 13.73
N TYR A 24 -11.11 -2.77 14.79
CA TYR A 24 -9.97 -2.09 15.38
C TYR A 24 -8.89 -3.07 15.87
N GLN A 25 -9.27 -4.16 16.55
CA GLN A 25 -8.31 -5.17 17.03
C GLN A 25 -7.60 -5.89 15.87
N GLU A 26 -8.31 -6.27 14.81
CA GLU A 26 -7.67 -6.87 13.63
C GLU A 26 -6.77 -5.88 12.90
N LYS A 27 -7.18 -4.61 12.77
CA LYS A 27 -6.33 -3.57 12.17
C LYS A 27 -5.08 -3.29 13.00
N ILE A 28 -5.18 -3.25 14.33
CA ILE A 28 -4.02 -3.12 15.23
C ILE A 28 -3.06 -4.28 15.00
N ASN A 29 -3.55 -5.52 14.99
CA ASN A 29 -2.72 -6.69 14.74
C ASN A 29 -2.03 -6.64 13.36
N LYS A 30 -2.74 -6.20 12.31
CA LYS A 30 -2.16 -6.01 10.97
C LYS A 30 -1.09 -4.92 10.97
N MET A 31 -1.36 -3.78 11.60
CA MET A 31 -0.41 -2.67 11.72
C MET A 31 0.83 -3.03 12.54
N GLU A 32 0.66 -3.74 13.66
CA GLU A 32 1.78 -4.23 14.46
C GLU A 32 2.63 -5.24 13.69
N ARG A 33 2.00 -6.15 12.93
CA ARG A 33 2.73 -7.06 12.03
C ARG A 33 3.46 -6.30 10.93
N THR A 34 2.82 -5.32 10.28
CA THR A 34 3.48 -4.45 9.30
C THR A 34 4.63 -3.67 9.94
N SER A 35 4.46 -3.15 11.15
CA SER A 35 5.49 -2.41 11.88
C SER A 35 6.62 -3.31 12.37
N ALA A 36 6.36 -4.60 12.58
CA ALA A 36 7.37 -5.60 12.91
C ALA A 36 8.15 -6.10 11.68
N LEU A 37 7.75 -5.69 10.47
CA LEU A 37 8.52 -5.97 9.26
C LEU A 37 9.85 -5.24 9.30
N LYS A 38 10.93 -6.00 9.12
CA LYS A 38 12.29 -5.42 8.95
C LYS A 38 12.42 -4.61 7.66
N GLU A 39 11.62 -4.91 6.66
CA GLU A 39 11.60 -4.20 5.38
C GLU A 39 10.16 -3.73 5.11
N PRO A 40 9.92 -2.41 5.03
CA PRO A 40 8.61 -1.89 4.69
C PRO A 40 8.27 -2.14 3.21
N MET A 41 6.98 -2.26 2.92
CA MET A 41 6.49 -2.25 1.54
C MET A 41 6.78 -0.89 0.90
N THR A 42 7.28 -0.90 -0.33
CA THR A 42 7.58 0.33 -1.08
C THR A 42 6.76 0.39 -2.35
N TRP A 43 6.48 1.61 -2.83
CA TRP A 43 5.76 1.82 -4.07
C TRP A 43 6.35 2.99 -4.85
N GLN A 44 6.25 2.91 -6.18
CA GLN A 44 6.78 3.91 -7.09
C GLN A 44 5.84 4.11 -8.27
N ILE A 45 5.59 5.36 -8.65
CA ILE A 45 4.87 5.68 -9.88
C ILE A 45 5.87 5.85 -11.02
N LEU A 46 5.64 5.09 -12.09
CA LEU A 46 6.37 5.11 -13.35
C LEU A 46 5.39 5.52 -14.47
N GLY A 47 5.24 6.83 -14.66
CA GLY A 47 4.25 7.39 -15.61
C GLY A 47 2.82 7.03 -15.20
N ASP A 48 2.13 6.23 -16.02
CA ASP A 48 0.78 5.73 -15.77
C ASP A 48 0.76 4.33 -15.11
N THR A 49 1.87 3.89 -14.51
CA THR A 49 1.96 2.59 -13.83
C THR A 49 2.47 2.75 -12.41
N LEU A 50 1.77 2.15 -11.45
CA LEU A 50 2.21 2.02 -10.08
C LEU A 50 2.93 0.68 -9.91
N LEU A 51 4.21 0.75 -9.58
CA LEU A 51 5.00 -0.39 -9.13
C LEU A 51 4.86 -0.51 -7.62
N LEU A 52 4.34 -1.64 -7.16
CA LEU A 52 4.33 -2.05 -5.76
C LEU A 52 5.41 -3.10 -5.54
N LYS A 53 6.26 -2.88 -4.54
CA LYS A 53 7.31 -3.82 -4.15
C LYS A 53 7.03 -4.34 -2.75
N PHE A 54 6.62 -5.60 -2.71
CA PHE A 54 6.40 -6.36 -1.50
C PHE A 54 7.74 -6.76 -0.87
N PRO A 55 7.88 -6.62 0.46
CA PRO A 55 9.07 -7.08 1.15
C PRO A 55 9.12 -8.61 1.13
N ARG A 56 10.33 -9.19 1.15
CA ARG A 56 10.52 -10.65 1.20
C ARG A 56 10.29 -11.16 2.63
N VAL A 57 9.06 -11.02 3.12
CA VAL A 57 8.72 -11.42 4.48
C VAL A 57 8.56 -12.92 4.57
N ASN A 58 7.86 -13.52 3.60
CA ASN A 58 7.54 -14.94 3.58
C ASN A 58 7.80 -15.53 2.18
N LYS A 59 8.23 -16.80 2.13
CA LYS A 59 8.21 -17.58 0.88
C LYS A 59 6.77 -18.07 0.66
N GLY A 60 5.96 -17.25 0.01
CA GLY A 60 4.56 -17.58 -0.25
C GLY A 60 3.96 -16.67 -1.32
N GLU A 61 2.71 -16.94 -1.67
CA GLU A 61 1.96 -16.08 -2.57
C GLU A 61 1.48 -14.82 -1.83
N TYR A 62 1.52 -13.70 -2.54
CA TYR A 62 1.05 -12.40 -2.10
C TYR A 62 -0.27 -12.09 -2.80
N ALA A 63 -1.34 -11.93 -2.04
CA ALA A 63 -2.59 -11.35 -2.55
C ALA A 63 -2.69 -9.90 -2.06
N ALA A 64 -3.09 -8.97 -2.91
CA ALA A 64 -3.17 -7.56 -2.52
C ALA A 64 -4.42 -6.89 -3.05
N LYS A 65 -4.97 -5.96 -2.29
CA LYS A 65 -6.11 -5.12 -2.64
C LYS A 65 -5.70 -3.68 -2.44
N VAL A 66 -5.78 -2.91 -3.53
CA VAL A 66 -5.35 -1.53 -3.55
C VAL A 66 -6.56 -0.66 -3.80
N PHE A 67 -6.88 0.18 -2.83
CA PHE A 67 -7.96 1.14 -2.89
C PHE A 67 -7.37 2.53 -3.09
N PHE A 68 -7.71 3.14 -4.21
CA PHE A 68 -7.42 4.53 -4.53
C PHE A 68 -8.63 5.37 -4.15
N PHE A 69 -8.48 6.15 -3.09
CA PHE A 69 -9.45 7.11 -2.60
C PHE A 69 -9.04 8.51 -3.01
N ARG A 70 -9.91 9.23 -3.72
CA ARG A 70 -9.65 10.62 -4.11
C ARG A 70 -10.31 11.57 -3.11
N PRO A 71 -9.53 12.30 -2.28
CA PRO A 71 -10.11 13.22 -1.30
C PRO A 71 -10.94 14.34 -1.94
N SER A 72 -10.66 14.70 -3.19
CA SER A 72 -11.43 15.73 -3.91
C SER A 72 -12.77 15.23 -4.47
N ASN A 73 -12.92 13.92 -4.74
CA ASN A 73 -14.14 13.38 -5.35
C ASN A 73 -14.22 11.85 -5.21
N ALA A 74 -15.07 11.38 -4.31
CA ALA A 74 -15.27 9.95 -4.04
C ALA A 74 -15.82 9.16 -5.25
N HIS A 75 -16.46 9.82 -6.24
CA HIS A 75 -16.91 9.12 -7.46
C HIS A 75 -15.75 8.63 -8.34
N LEU A 76 -14.52 9.09 -8.07
CA LEU A 76 -13.32 8.67 -8.79
C LEU A 76 -12.52 7.61 -8.03
N ASP A 77 -13.08 7.08 -6.95
CA ASP A 77 -12.47 6.03 -6.17
C ASP A 77 -12.41 4.73 -6.99
N ARG A 78 -11.27 4.04 -6.92
CA ARG A 78 -11.05 2.78 -7.64
C ARG A 78 -10.45 1.76 -6.72
N MET A 79 -10.97 0.54 -6.77
CA MET A 79 -10.38 -0.62 -6.12
C MET A 79 -9.77 -1.53 -7.18
N ILE A 80 -8.53 -1.94 -6.98
CA ILE A 80 -7.80 -2.87 -7.81
C ILE A 80 -7.42 -4.07 -6.95
N THR A 81 -7.93 -5.25 -7.30
CA THR A 81 -7.57 -6.49 -6.62
C THR A 81 -6.51 -7.21 -7.44
N LEU A 82 -5.37 -7.47 -6.81
CA LEU A 82 -4.28 -8.27 -7.34
C LEU A 82 -4.46 -9.72 -6.88
N PRO A 83 -4.47 -10.68 -7.83
CA PRO A 83 -4.57 -12.10 -7.49
C PRO A 83 -3.32 -12.56 -6.72
N SER A 84 -3.46 -13.65 -5.96
CA SER A 84 -2.35 -14.32 -5.28
C SER A 84 -1.26 -14.68 -6.30
N ASP A 85 -0.02 -14.23 -6.08
CA ASP A 85 1.12 -14.56 -6.94
C ASP A 85 2.41 -14.57 -6.12
N SER A 86 3.41 -15.31 -6.59
CA SER A 86 4.72 -15.41 -5.94
C SER A 86 5.63 -14.20 -6.23
N ASP A 87 5.25 -13.31 -7.15
CA ASP A 87 6.05 -12.15 -7.51
C ASP A 87 6.00 -11.05 -6.43
N SER A 88 7.18 -10.60 -6.02
CA SER A 88 7.37 -9.50 -5.08
C SER A 88 7.11 -8.12 -5.69
N LEU A 89 7.01 -8.01 -7.02
CA LEU A 89 6.77 -6.78 -7.77
C LEU A 89 5.43 -6.86 -8.47
N ARG A 90 4.55 -5.89 -8.20
CA ARG A 90 3.24 -5.79 -8.85
C ARG A 90 3.11 -4.50 -9.59
N TYR A 91 2.58 -4.60 -10.80
CA TYR A 91 2.38 -3.47 -11.69
C TYR A 91 0.88 -3.22 -11.78
N ILE A 92 0.46 -2.03 -11.38
CA ILE A 92 -0.92 -1.59 -11.44
C ILE A 92 -1.00 -0.46 -12.45
N SER A 93 -1.83 -0.62 -13.48
CA SER A 93 -2.06 0.47 -14.43
C SER A 93 -2.92 1.55 -13.78
N LEU A 94 -2.37 2.76 -13.70
CA LEU A 94 -3.05 3.98 -13.28
C LEU A 94 -3.72 4.71 -14.44
N ALA A 95 -3.64 4.19 -15.68
CA ALA A 95 -4.22 4.82 -16.86
C ALA A 95 -5.74 5.04 -16.76
N GLN A 96 -6.43 4.27 -15.92
CA GLN A 96 -7.86 4.42 -15.65
C GLN A 96 -8.17 5.49 -14.58
N LEU A 97 -7.16 5.93 -13.83
CA LEU A 97 -7.26 6.98 -12.82
C LEU A 97 -7.00 8.33 -13.47
N LYS A 98 -7.69 9.36 -12.99
CA LYS A 98 -7.42 10.74 -13.42
C LYS A 98 -6.17 11.24 -12.71
N LYS A 99 -5.48 12.18 -13.34
CA LYS A 99 -4.35 12.90 -12.73
C LYS A 99 -4.79 13.63 -11.45
N GLY A 100 -3.89 13.69 -10.47
CA GLY A 100 -4.12 14.35 -9.19
C GLY A 100 -3.66 13.55 -7.97
N MET A 101 -4.01 14.04 -6.79
CA MET A 101 -3.68 13.43 -5.50
C MET A 101 -4.69 12.35 -5.13
N TYR A 102 -4.19 11.16 -4.79
CA TYR A 102 -4.98 10.02 -4.34
C TYR A 102 -4.37 9.46 -3.05
N ARG A 103 -5.22 9.11 -2.10
CA ARG A 103 -4.83 8.23 -0.98
C ARG A 103 -4.95 6.80 -1.47
N MET A 104 -3.89 6.04 -1.30
CA MET A 104 -3.81 4.64 -1.65
C MET A 104 -3.79 3.83 -0.35
N GLN A 105 -4.68 2.86 -0.23
CA GLN A 105 -4.70 1.89 0.85
C GLN A 105 -4.43 0.51 0.24
N ILE A 106 -3.44 -0.19 0.75
CA ILE A 106 -2.98 -1.48 0.28
C ILE A 106 -3.20 -2.48 1.42
N ASP A 107 -4.21 -3.31 1.27
CA ASP A 107 -4.41 -4.50 2.09
C ASP A 107 -3.77 -5.67 1.38
N TRP A 108 -2.76 -6.29 1.97
CA TRP A 108 -2.11 -7.45 1.37
C TRP A 108 -1.95 -8.60 2.35
N LEU A 109 -1.96 -9.79 1.80
CA LEU A 109 -1.90 -11.06 2.49
C LEU A 109 -0.65 -11.78 2.00
N SER A 110 0.10 -12.34 2.92
CA SER A 110 1.26 -13.19 2.61
C SER A 110 1.13 -14.49 3.38
N GLY A 111 0.73 -15.55 2.66
CA GLY A 111 0.40 -16.83 3.26
C GLY A 111 -0.77 -16.73 4.24
N ARG A 112 -0.50 -16.78 5.55
CA ARG A 112 -1.51 -16.68 6.62
C ARG A 112 -1.58 -15.31 7.29
N ASP A 113 -0.62 -14.45 7.01
CA ASP A 113 -0.52 -13.14 7.63
C ASP A 113 -1.15 -12.08 6.74
N SER A 114 -1.85 -11.14 7.36
CA SER A 114 -2.39 -9.95 6.68
C SER A 114 -1.65 -8.72 7.15
N TYR A 115 -1.47 -7.79 6.22
CA TYR A 115 -0.70 -6.58 6.36
C TYR A 115 -1.48 -5.44 5.73
N TYR A 116 -1.30 -4.26 6.30
CA TYR A 116 -1.93 -3.04 5.84
C TYR A 116 -0.88 -1.96 5.67
N ASN A 117 -0.91 -1.30 4.51
CA ASN A 117 -0.08 -0.15 4.20
C ASN A 117 -0.96 0.93 3.58
N GLU A 118 -0.74 2.19 3.94
CA GLU A 118 -1.39 3.31 3.29
C GLU A 118 -0.35 4.34 2.87
N GLY A 119 -0.68 5.12 1.85
CA GLY A 119 0.20 6.13 1.31
C GLY A 119 -0.55 7.15 0.48
N VAL A 120 0.05 8.32 0.29
CA VAL A 120 -0.47 9.32 -0.64
C VAL A 120 0.36 9.27 -1.91
N ILE A 121 -0.31 9.24 -3.06
CA ILE A 121 0.33 9.24 -4.36
C ILE A 121 -0.19 10.39 -5.21
N GLN A 122 0.69 10.96 -6.02
CA GLN A 122 0.34 11.98 -7.00
C GLN A 122 0.49 11.40 -8.40
N ILE A 123 -0.62 11.33 -9.13
CA ILE A 123 -0.63 10.90 -10.53
C ILE A 123 -0.32 12.14 -11.40
N PRO A 124 0.82 12.16 -12.11
CA PRO A 124 1.28 13.31 -12.90
C PRO A 124 0.49 13.52 -14.19
#